data_AF-A0A432S7T0-F1
#
_entry.id   AF-A0A432S7T0-F1
#
_cell.length_a   1.000
_cell.length_b   1.000
_cell.length_c   1.000
_cell.angle_alpha   90.00
_cell.angle_beta   90.00
_cell.angle_gamma   90.00
#
_symmetry.space_group_name_H-M   'P 1'
#
loop_
_entity.id
_entity.type
_entity.pdbx_description
1 polymer ?
#
loop_
_entity_poly.entity_id
_entity_poly.type
_entity_poly.pdbx_seq_one_letter_code
_entity_poly.pdbx_strand_id
1 'polypeptide(L)' 'KNEGKEYSQKGKPIQVNSHDFPNKKLGKVSPYGVYDIGNNKGWVSVGISSDTAQFAVNSIRSWWYNMGIFNKVF' A
#
# COMPACT_ATOMS: atom_id res chain seq x y z
N LYS A 1 14.35 16.61 -8.72
CA LYS A 1 13.09 16.09 -9.29
C LYS A 1 13.44 14.81 -10.03
N ASN A 2 12.98 13.65 -9.56
CA ASN A 2 13.23 12.39 -10.27
C ASN A 2 12.17 12.25 -11.36
N GLU A 3 12.58 12.35 -12.63
CA GLU A 3 11.69 12.08 -13.77
C GLU A 3 11.55 10.57 -13.92
N GLY A 4 10.72 9.97 -13.05
CA GLY A 4 10.38 8.56 -13.12
C GLY A 4 10.03 8.18 -14.57
N LYS A 5 10.67 7.12 -15.08
CA LYS A 5 10.53 6.70 -16.47
C LYS A 5 9.83 5.35 -16.47
N GLU A 6 8.60 5.33 -16.97
CA GLU A 6 7.82 4.12 -17.15
C GLU A 6 8.05 3.56 -18.58
N TYR A 7 8.14 2.24 -18.72
CA TYR A 7 8.33 1.61 -20.03
C TYR A 7 7.02 1.68 -20.82
N SER A 8 6.92 2.64 -21.74
CA SER A 8 5.76 2.79 -22.65
C SER A 8 6.21 3.24 -24.04
N GLN A 9 5.34 3.05 -25.04
CA GLN A 9 5.58 3.60 -26.38
C GLN A 9 5.70 5.13 -26.27
N LYS A 10 6.84 5.66 -26.73
CA LYS A 10 7.14 7.09 -26.70
C LYS A 10 6.00 7.88 -27.38
N GLY A 11 5.45 8.86 -26.67
CA GLY A 11 4.36 9.71 -27.18
C GLY A 11 2.94 9.18 -26.95
N LYS A 12 2.77 8.03 -26.28
CA LYS A 12 1.45 7.49 -25.88
C LYS A 12 1.38 7.24 -24.37
N PRO A 13 1.43 8.29 -23.53
CA PRO A 13 1.21 8.10 -22.10
C PRO A 13 -0.22 7.59 -21.86
N ILE A 14 -0.36 6.67 -20.91
CA ILE A 14 -1.67 6.27 -20.41
C ILE A 14 -2.25 7.50 -19.70
N GLN A 15 -3.49 7.88 -20.04
CA GLN A 15 -4.18 8.91 -19.26
C GLN A 15 -4.46 8.36 -17.87
N VAL A 16 -3.81 8.97 -16.88
CA VAL A 16 -3.99 8.64 -15.48
C VAL A 16 -4.42 9.89 -14.73
N ASN A 17 -5.17 9.70 -13.65
CA ASN A 17 -5.46 10.78 -12.72
C ASN A 17 -4.15 11.15 -12.02
N SER A 18 -3.57 12.30 -12.37
CA SER A 18 -2.25 12.72 -11.90
C SER A 18 -2.21 13.17 -10.43
N HIS A 19 -3.36 13.39 -9.79
CA HIS A 19 -3.46 13.81 -8.40
C HIS A 19 -4.46 12.93 -7.64
N ASP A 20 -4.29 12.86 -6.32
CA ASP A 20 -5.27 12.35 -5.36
C ASP A 20 -6.57 13.14 -5.48
N PHE A 21 -7.36 12.84 -6.50
CA PHE A 21 -8.72 13.32 -6.59
C PHE A 21 -9.58 12.34 -5.82
N PRO A 22 -10.09 12.68 -4.63
CA PRO A 22 -11.11 11.86 -4.00
C PRO A 22 -12.26 11.75 -4.99
N ASN A 23 -12.40 10.56 -5.58
CA ASN A 23 -13.56 10.26 -6.39
C ASN A 23 -14.74 10.29 -5.44
N LYS A 24 -15.56 11.36 -5.49
CA LYS A 24 -16.67 11.58 -4.56
C LYS A 24 -17.67 10.42 -4.52
N LYS A 25 -17.70 9.56 -5.56
CA LYS A 25 -18.53 8.36 -5.60
C LYS A 25 -17.86 7.12 -4.97
N LEU A 26 -16.52 7.02 -5.00
CA LEU A 26 -15.77 5.84 -4.52
C LEU A 26 -15.10 6.04 -3.15
N GLY A 27 -14.91 7.28 -2.70
CA GLY A 27 -14.22 7.60 -1.44
C GLY A 27 -12.70 7.51 -1.54
N LYS A 28 -12.01 7.78 -0.41
CA LYS A 28 -10.55 7.62 -0.26
C LYS A 28 -10.27 6.41 0.62
N VAL A 29 -9.22 5.66 0.31
CA VAL A 29 -8.71 4.58 1.15
C VAL A 29 -7.33 4.94 1.69
N SER A 30 -6.99 4.35 2.83
CA SER A 30 -5.71 4.47 3.51
C SER A 30 -5.05 3.08 3.56
N PRO A 31 -4.22 2.71 2.57
CA PRO A 31 -3.57 1.40 2.54
C PRO A 31 -2.29 1.36 3.37
N TYR A 32 -2.09 0.27 4.11
CA TYR A 32 -0.85 -0.06 4.80
C TYR A 32 -0.40 -1.47 4.43
N GLY A 33 0.82 -1.60 3.90
CA GLY A 33 1.36 -2.88 3.45
C GLY A 33 2.64 -3.28 4.18
N VAL A 34 2.82 -4.59 4.37
CA VAL A 34 4.09 -5.18 4.79
C VAL A 34 4.48 -6.25 3.77
N TYR A 35 5.70 -6.18 3.26
CA TYR A 35 6.25 -7.22 2.38
C TYR A 35 7.33 -7.99 3.13
N ASP A 36 7.07 -9.27 3.37
CA ASP A 36 8.02 -10.21 3.94
C ASP A 36 8.85 -10.83 2.82
N ILE A 37 10.11 -10.39 2.73
CA ILE A 37 11.08 -10.87 1.73
C ILE A 37 11.43 -12.34 1.97
N GLY A 38 11.52 -12.78 3.23
CA GLY A 38 11.92 -14.14 3.58
C GLY A 38 10.92 -15.19 3.10
N ASN A 39 9.64 -14.83 3.08
CA ASN A 39 8.57 -15.71 2.61
C ASN A 39 8.04 -15.35 1.22
N ASN A 40 8.52 -14.27 0.61
CA ASN A 40 7.94 -13.70 -0.61
C ASN A 40 6.41 -13.53 -0.50
N LYS A 41 5.95 -12.95 0.62
CA LYS A 41 4.53 -12.75 0.93
C LYS A 41 4.24 -11.32 1.33
N GLY A 42 3.12 -10.79 0.84
CA GLY A 42 2.62 -9.47 1.19
C GLY A 42 1.40 -9.54 2.10
N TRP A 43 1.28 -8.55 2.98
CA TRP A 43 0.06 -8.23 3.72
C TRP A 43 -0.37 -6.81 3.39
N VAL A 44 -1.67 -6.59 3.27
CA VAL A 44 -2.25 -5.25 3.08
C VAL A 44 -3.45 -5.10 4.00
N SER A 45 -3.48 -3.98 4.73
CA SER A 45 -4.65 -3.48 5.46
C SER A 45 -5.19 -2.25 4.76
N VAL A 46 -6.49 -2.21 4.52
CA VAL A 46 -7.16 -1.11 3.79
C VAL A 46 -8.17 -0.44 4.71
N GLY A 47 -7.90 0.80 5.09
CA GLY A 47 -8.84 1.64 5.83
C GLY A 47 -9.73 2.43 4.86
N ILE A 48 -11.02 2.53 5.17
CA ILE A 48 -12.00 3.34 4.39
C ILE A 48 -12.26 4.72 5.01
N SER A 49 -11.46 5.10 6.01
CA SER A 49 -11.56 6.34 6.77
C SER A 49 -10.20 7.04 6.83
N SER A 50 -10.12 8.11 7.63
CA SER A 50 -8.91 8.89 7.83
C SER A 50 -7.69 8.02 8.14
N ASP A 51 -6.58 8.38 7.51
CA ASP A 51 -5.29 7.84 7.87
C ASP A 51 -4.91 8.33 9.28
N THR A 52 -4.71 7.40 10.21
CA THR A 52 -4.40 7.69 11.61
C THR A 52 -3.27 6.81 12.09
N ALA A 53 -2.48 7.32 13.05
CA ALA A 53 -1.45 6.53 13.71
C ALA A 53 -2.01 5.23 14.34
N GLN A 54 -3.24 5.29 14.87
CA GLN A 54 -3.92 4.11 15.40
C GLN A 54 -4.14 3.04 14.34
N PHE A 55 -4.59 3.43 13.14
CA PHE A 55 -4.79 2.50 12.03
C PHE A 55 -3.47 1.90 11.53
N ALA A 56 -2.43 2.72 11.43
CA ALA A 56 -1.07 2.29 11.07
C ALA A 56 -0.54 1.22 12.04
N VAL A 57 -0.59 1.51 13.35
CA VAL A 57 -0.13 0.58 14.40
C VAL A 57 -0.95 -0.71 14.40
N ASN A 58 -2.27 -0.60 14.22
CA ASN A 58 -3.12 -1.78 14.13
C ASN A 58 -2.76 -2.65 12.93
N SER A 59 -2.47 -2.05 11.76
CA SER A 59 -2.09 -2.77 10.55
C SER A 59 -0.81 -3.59 10.74
N ILE A 60 0.21 -3.00 11.37
CA ILE A 60 1.46 -3.69 11.71
C ILE A 60 1.21 -4.83 12.71
N ARG A 61 0.43 -4.56 13.77
CA ARG A 61 0.08 -5.55 14.79
C ARG A 61 -0.66 -6.75 14.19
N SER A 62 -1.63 -6.50 13.32
CA SER A 62 -2.40 -7.55 12.64
C SER A 62 -1.50 -8.40 11.75
N TRP A 63 -0.61 -7.80 10.96
CA TRP A 63 0.37 -8.55 10.19
C TRP A 63 1.25 -9.42 11.10
N TRP A 64 1.78 -8.85 12.18
CA TRP A 64 2.66 -9.56 13.10
C TRP A 64 1.99 -10.83 13.66
N TYR A 65 0.76 -10.72 14.17
CA TYR A 65 0.09 -11.88 14.77
C TYR A 65 -0.39 -12.93 13.76
N ASN A 66 -0.71 -12.54 12.53
CA ASN A 66 -1.25 -13.47 11.53
C ASN A 66 -0.17 -14.09 10.63
N MET A 67 0.92 -13.38 10.38
CA MET A 67 1.95 -13.79 9.43
C MET A 67 3.37 -13.64 9.98
N GLY A 68 3.67 -12.57 10.73
CA GLY A 68 5.04 -12.27 11.17
C GLY A 68 5.58 -13.20 12.26
N ILE A 69 4.76 -13.60 13.22
CA ILE A 69 5.19 -14.35 14.41
C ILE A 69 5.54 -15.81 14.12
N PHE A 70 5.03 -16.38 13.02
CA PHE A 70 5.38 -17.74 12.59
C PHE A 70 6.80 -17.83 12.00
N ASN A 71 7.42 -16.68 11.70
CA ASN A 71 8.80 -16.57 11.24
C ASN A 71 9.75 -16.26 12.39
N LYS A 72 9.79 -17.13 13.40
CA LYS A 72 10.95 -17.20 14.29
C LYS A 72 12.09 -17.86 13.52
N VAL A 73 12.85 -17.05 12.79
CA VAL A 73 14.27 -17.38 12.60
C VAL A 73 14.92 -17.12 13.96
N PHE A 74 15.51 -18.17 14.54
CA PHE A 74 16.24 -18.11 15.81
C PHE A 74 17.38 -17.09 15.77
#